data_AF-A0A1G8TZF6-F1
#
_entry.id   AF-A0A1G8TZF6-F1
#
_cell.length_a   1.000
_cell.length_b   1.000
_cell.length_c   1.000
_cell.angle_alpha   90.00
_cell.angle_beta   90.00
_cell.angle_gamma   90.00
#
_symmetry.space_group_name_H-M   'P 1'
#
loop_
_entity.id
_entity.type
_entity.pdbx_description
1 polymer ?
#
loop_
_entity_poly.entity_id
_entity_poly.type
_entity_poly.pdbx_seq_one_letter_code
_entity_poly.pdbx_strand_id
1 'polypeptide(L)'
;MAYKRQIDRLPIIPADAKESNVTCHYCIVGCGYKAYTWSTCKQGGTAPDQNKFGADLSKQQGAEIVAWYSPSMYNIVRQNGQGVHIVIKPDEDCVVNSGLGSVRGARMAEMSYSQQRNTQLQRLTDPLVWRYGQMQPTSWDDALDLVARVTVAVMNDMGEDGVFVSAFDHGGAGGGYENTLGHRQALLRRHEGEEHPDSQSSGVQLGSPRHPRHGRG
;
A
#
# COMPACT_ATOMS: atom_id res chain seq x y z
N MET A 1 -9.00 -30.72 9.71
CA MET A 1 -8.26 -30.08 10.82
C MET A 1 -8.36 -28.58 10.68
N ALA A 2 -8.55 -27.82 11.77
CA ALA A 2 -8.64 -26.36 11.75
C ALA A 2 -7.31 -25.72 12.16
N TYR A 3 -6.93 -24.62 11.52
CA TYR A 3 -5.71 -23.89 11.85
C TYR A 3 -5.81 -23.21 13.23
N LYS A 4 -4.75 -23.34 14.04
CA LYS A 4 -4.61 -22.71 15.35
C LYS A 4 -3.18 -22.20 15.51
N ARG A 5 -3.02 -20.93 15.90
CA ARG A 5 -1.71 -20.28 16.06
C ARG A 5 -0.90 -20.81 17.25
N GLN A 6 -1.58 -21.33 18.28
CA GLN A 6 -0.97 -21.71 19.56
C GLN A 6 -0.15 -20.55 20.19
N ILE A 7 -0.76 -19.36 20.24
CA ILE A 7 -0.20 -18.16 20.88
C ILE A 7 -1.05 -17.85 22.10
N ASP A 8 -0.52 -18.11 23.29
CA ASP A 8 -1.27 -18.02 24.55
C ASP A 8 -1.30 -16.61 25.13
N ARG A 9 -0.34 -15.76 24.76
CA ARG A 9 -0.22 -14.37 25.22
C ARG A 9 0.45 -13.49 24.18
N LEU A 10 0.16 -12.19 24.26
CA LEU A 10 0.78 -11.16 23.42
C LEU A 10 1.48 -10.12 24.31
N PRO A 11 2.60 -9.53 23.86
CA PRO A 11 3.23 -8.42 24.58
C PRO A 11 2.28 -7.22 24.65
N ILE A 12 2.11 -6.65 25.84
CA ILE A 12 1.20 -5.53 26.09
C ILE A 12 1.79 -4.24 25.51
N ILE A 13 0.95 -3.42 24.87
CA ILE A 13 1.32 -2.10 24.37
C ILE A 13 1.61 -1.16 25.56
N PRO A 14 2.86 -0.67 25.74
CA PRO A 14 3.18 0.23 26.85
C PRO A 14 2.53 1.61 26.66
N ALA A 15 2.35 2.35 27.75
CA ALA A 15 1.72 3.68 27.74
C ALA A 15 2.46 4.68 26.82
N ASP A 16 3.80 4.58 26.75
CA ASP A 16 4.69 5.41 25.93
C ASP A 16 4.88 4.90 24.50
N ALA A 17 4.12 3.89 24.05
CA ALA A 17 4.22 3.39 22.69
C ALA A 17 3.95 4.50 21.66
N LYS A 18 4.80 4.54 20.63
CA LYS A 18 4.63 5.47 19.51
C LYS A 18 3.36 5.09 18.76
N GLU A 19 2.50 6.06 18.53
CA GLU A 19 1.26 5.89 17.80
C GLU A 19 1.38 6.49 16.40
N SER A 20 0.75 5.86 15.41
CA SER A 20 0.65 6.36 14.04
C SER A 20 -0.70 6.00 13.45
N ASN A 21 -1.30 6.94 12.72
CA ASN A 21 -2.54 6.71 11.99
C ASN A 21 -2.29 5.78 10.81
N VAL A 22 -3.16 4.79 10.63
CA VAL A 22 -3.10 3.83 9.53
C VAL A 22 -4.48 3.69 8.91
N THR A 23 -4.57 3.85 7.60
CA THR A 23 -5.75 3.44 6.83
C THR A 23 -5.60 1.98 6.45
N CYS A 24 -6.68 1.20 6.52
CA CYS A 24 -6.68 -0.18 6.08
C CYS A 24 -6.13 -0.33 4.65
N HIS A 25 -5.19 -1.24 4.45
CA HIS A 25 -4.49 -1.43 3.17
C HIS A 25 -5.38 -1.89 2.01
N TYR A 26 -6.57 -2.44 2.31
CA TYR A 26 -7.27 -3.33 1.39
C TYR A 26 -8.45 -2.68 0.66
N CYS A 27 -9.67 -2.88 1.16
CA CYS A 27 -10.88 -2.52 0.42
C CYS A 27 -11.26 -1.05 0.57
N ILE A 28 -12.10 -0.59 -0.35
CA ILE A 28 -12.56 0.79 -0.51
C ILE A 28 -13.11 1.47 0.76
N VAL A 29 -13.62 0.70 1.73
CA VAL A 29 -14.18 1.25 2.97
C VAL A 29 -13.16 2.15 3.69
N GLY A 30 -11.87 1.81 3.63
CA GLY A 30 -10.84 2.68 4.21
C GLY A 30 -10.93 2.82 5.73
N CYS A 31 -11.26 1.73 6.44
CA CYS A 31 -11.36 1.71 7.90
C CYS A 31 -10.09 2.28 8.57
N GLY A 32 -10.29 3.07 9.63
CA GLY A 32 -9.21 3.64 10.42
C GLY A 32 -8.63 2.64 11.43
N TYR A 33 -7.31 2.66 11.54
CA TYR A 33 -6.50 1.88 12.45
C TYR A 33 -5.45 2.76 13.12
N LYS A 34 -4.95 2.31 14.27
CA LYS A 34 -3.74 2.82 14.90
C LYS A 34 -2.66 1.75 14.86
N ALA A 35 -1.45 2.16 14.47
CA ALA A 35 -0.25 1.35 14.65
C ALA A 35 0.51 1.84 15.89
N TYR A 36 0.71 0.94 16.85
CA TYR A 36 1.52 1.17 18.03
C TYR A 36 2.85 0.45 17.87
N THR A 37 3.97 1.17 17.95
CA THR A 37 5.30 0.57 17.92
C THR A 37 6.12 0.88 19.17
N TRP A 38 6.91 -0.11 19.61
CA TRP A 38 7.81 0.03 20.74
C TRP A 38 9.00 -0.95 20.64
N SER A 39 10.08 -0.66 21.37
CA SER A 39 11.30 -1.47 21.36
C SER A 39 11.03 -2.93 21.78
N THR A 40 11.70 -3.89 21.14
CA THR A 40 11.59 -5.33 21.47
C THR A 40 12.08 -5.70 22.87
N CYS A 41 12.80 -4.81 23.55
CA CYS A 41 13.27 -5.02 24.92
C CYS A 41 12.32 -4.42 25.96
N LYS A 42 11.15 -3.91 25.56
CA LYS A 42 10.15 -3.30 26.43
C LYS A 42 8.79 -3.95 26.23
N GLN A 43 7.95 -3.90 27.26
CA GLN A 43 6.53 -4.21 27.17
C GLN A 43 5.76 -3.41 28.22
N GLY A 44 4.47 -3.19 27.98
CA GLY A 44 3.56 -2.66 28.98
C GLY A 44 3.25 -3.67 30.08
N GLY A 45 2.59 -3.20 31.12
CA GLY A 45 2.11 -4.01 32.24
C GLY A 45 0.58 -4.11 32.28
N THR A 46 0.07 -4.94 33.17
CA THR A 46 -1.38 -5.14 33.31
C THR A 46 -2.08 -4.01 34.08
N ALA A 47 -1.34 -3.23 34.87
CA ALA A 47 -1.90 -2.11 35.60
C ALA A 47 -2.30 -0.95 34.65
N PRO A 48 -3.35 -0.18 34.96
CA PRO A 48 -3.85 0.91 34.11
C PRO A 48 -2.79 1.91 33.64
N ASP A 49 -1.87 2.31 34.52
CA ASP A 49 -0.81 3.29 34.26
C ASP A 49 0.36 2.73 33.42
N GLN A 50 0.37 1.41 33.17
CA GLN A 50 1.45 0.71 32.49
C GLN A 50 1.11 0.27 31.06
N ASN A 51 -0.09 0.55 30.57
CA ASN A 51 -0.52 0.20 29.22
C ASN A 51 -1.22 1.34 28.51
N LYS A 52 -1.24 1.27 27.17
CA LYS A 52 -1.79 2.31 26.30
C LYS A 52 -3.29 2.54 26.47
N PHE A 53 -4.01 1.60 27.08
CA PHE A 53 -5.47 1.64 27.20
C PHE A 53 -5.96 2.26 28.51
N GLY A 54 -5.09 2.49 29.50
CA GLY A 54 -5.54 2.98 30.80
C GLY A 54 -6.42 1.99 31.57
N ALA A 55 -6.33 0.68 31.27
CA ALA A 55 -7.23 -0.35 31.77
C ALA A 55 -6.51 -1.40 32.62
N ASP A 56 -7.23 -2.05 33.54
CA ASP A 56 -6.72 -3.22 34.27
C ASP A 56 -6.84 -4.48 33.40
N LEU A 57 -5.72 -4.87 32.79
CA LEU A 57 -5.63 -6.04 31.89
C LEU A 57 -5.49 -7.37 32.65
N SER A 58 -5.42 -7.36 33.99
CA SER A 58 -5.47 -8.59 34.79
C SER A 58 -6.87 -9.20 34.84
N LYS A 59 -7.89 -8.41 34.48
CA LYS A 59 -9.29 -8.82 34.45
C LYS A 59 -9.74 -9.16 33.03
N GLN A 60 -10.69 -10.09 32.95
CA GLN A 60 -11.36 -10.40 31.69
C GLN A 60 -12.06 -9.16 31.16
N GLN A 61 -11.84 -8.86 29.88
CA GLN A 61 -12.45 -7.72 29.22
C GLN A 61 -13.85 -8.08 28.67
N GLY A 62 -14.73 -7.08 28.57
CA GLY A 62 -16.08 -7.23 28.04
C GLY A 62 -16.14 -7.35 26.52
N ALA A 63 -17.36 -7.45 25.97
CA ALA A 63 -17.57 -7.38 24.53
C ALA A 63 -17.21 -5.99 23.98
N GLU A 64 -16.75 -5.94 22.72
CA GLU A 64 -16.46 -4.70 21.99
C GLU A 64 -15.51 -3.72 22.70
N ILE A 65 -14.56 -4.26 23.46
CA ILE A 65 -13.60 -3.48 24.25
C ILE A 65 -12.39 -3.01 23.43
N VAL A 66 -11.88 -1.83 23.75
CA VAL A 66 -10.69 -1.22 23.13
C VAL A 66 -9.40 -1.91 23.57
N ALA A 67 -9.37 -2.36 24.84
CA ALA A 67 -8.21 -2.90 25.53
C ALA A 67 -7.90 -4.37 25.16
N TRP A 68 -8.09 -4.73 23.89
CA TRP A 68 -7.82 -6.06 23.36
C TRP A 68 -7.39 -6.02 21.90
N TYR A 69 -6.58 -7.00 21.49
CA TYR A 69 -6.22 -7.23 20.09
C TYR A 69 -5.93 -8.72 19.87
N SER A 70 -6.22 -9.18 18.66
CA SER A 70 -5.98 -10.57 18.28
C SER A 70 -4.51 -10.83 17.91
N PRO A 71 -4.04 -12.09 17.89
CA PRO A 71 -2.68 -12.39 17.47
C PRO A 71 -2.33 -11.94 16.04
N SER A 72 -3.32 -11.82 15.16
CA SER A 72 -3.10 -11.36 13.78
C SER A 72 -2.85 -9.84 13.68
N MET A 73 -3.21 -9.09 14.73
CA MET A 73 -2.96 -7.66 14.85
C MET A 73 -1.56 -7.37 15.42
N TYR A 74 -0.80 -8.39 15.83
CA TYR A 74 0.55 -8.25 16.40
C TYR A 74 1.65 -8.79 15.49
N ASN A 75 2.78 -8.08 15.42
CA ASN A 75 4.01 -8.58 14.82
C ASN A 75 5.29 -7.94 15.41
N ILE A 76 6.46 -8.33 14.89
CA ILE A 76 7.73 -7.63 15.10
C ILE A 76 8.27 -7.24 13.73
N VAL A 77 8.52 -5.95 13.51
CA VAL A 77 8.96 -5.40 12.22
C VAL A 77 10.23 -4.58 12.39
N ARG A 78 10.90 -4.24 11.27
CA ARG A 78 12.05 -3.33 11.27
C ARG A 78 11.56 -1.89 11.14
N GLN A 79 11.96 -1.02 12.06
CA GLN A 79 11.75 0.42 12.00
C GLN A 79 13.09 1.10 12.30
N ASN A 80 13.57 1.95 11.38
CA ASN A 80 14.87 2.64 11.50
C ASN A 80 16.04 1.67 11.79
N GLY A 81 16.07 0.53 11.11
CA GLY A 81 17.10 -0.51 11.27
C GLY A 81 16.92 -1.44 12.49
N GLN A 82 16.08 -1.08 13.45
CA GLN A 82 15.85 -1.82 14.69
C GLN A 82 14.59 -2.69 14.64
N GLY A 83 14.58 -3.80 15.37
CA GLY A 83 13.36 -4.58 15.61
C GLY A 83 12.45 -3.85 16.60
N VAL A 84 11.18 -3.72 16.25
CA VAL A 84 10.13 -3.14 17.11
C VAL A 84 8.92 -4.05 17.12
N HIS A 85 8.28 -4.19 18.27
CA HIS A 85 6.93 -4.71 18.33
C HIS A 85 6.00 -3.75 17.57
N ILE A 86 4.99 -4.32 16.93
CA ILE A 86 3.92 -3.56 16.28
C ILE A 86 2.57 -4.19 16.60
N VAL A 87 1.60 -3.36 16.98
CA VAL A 87 0.19 -3.71 16.98
C VAL A 87 -0.56 -2.77 16.04
N ILE A 88 -1.29 -3.33 15.07
CA ILE A 88 -2.18 -2.58 14.18
C ILE A 88 -3.62 -2.93 14.54
N LYS A 89 -4.28 -2.08 15.34
CA LYS A 89 -5.65 -2.31 15.81
C LYS A 89 -6.62 -1.29 15.23
N PRO A 90 -7.90 -1.66 15.01
CA PRO A 90 -8.91 -0.72 14.58
C PRO A 90 -9.03 0.47 15.55
N ASP A 91 -9.28 1.63 14.97
CA ASP A 91 -9.52 2.87 15.70
C ASP A 91 -11.01 2.96 16.08
N GLU A 92 -11.30 3.12 17.37
CA GLU A 92 -12.68 3.23 17.87
C GLU A 92 -13.31 4.57 17.50
N ASP A 93 -12.50 5.62 17.44
CA ASP A 93 -12.94 6.99 17.15
C ASP A 93 -13.12 7.25 15.65
N CYS A 94 -12.70 6.30 14.81
CA CYS A 94 -12.86 6.45 13.36
C CYS A 94 -14.32 6.23 12.95
N VAL A 95 -14.99 7.32 12.54
CA VAL A 95 -16.40 7.32 12.10
C VAL A 95 -16.74 6.34 10.97
N VAL A 96 -15.75 5.86 10.24
CA VAL A 96 -15.92 4.91 9.12
C VAL A 96 -16.23 3.50 9.64
N ASN A 97 -15.56 3.07 10.70
CA ASN A 97 -15.63 1.70 11.18
C ASN A 97 -15.99 1.58 12.65
N SER A 98 -15.94 2.65 13.43
CA SER A 98 -16.31 2.68 14.86
C SER A 98 -15.68 1.52 15.64
N GLY A 99 -14.38 1.28 15.45
CA GLY A 99 -13.65 0.18 16.10
C GLY A 99 -13.76 -1.19 15.41
N LEU A 100 -14.58 -1.33 14.35
CA LEU A 100 -14.69 -2.60 13.62
C LEU A 100 -13.44 -2.87 12.77
N GLY A 101 -12.96 -4.11 12.82
CA GLY A 101 -11.88 -4.61 11.98
C GLY A 101 -12.30 -5.84 11.19
N SER A 102 -12.38 -5.71 9.86
CA SER A 102 -12.68 -6.87 9.01
C SER A 102 -11.58 -7.94 9.11
N VAL A 103 -11.92 -9.19 8.75
CA VAL A 103 -10.95 -10.33 8.70
C VAL A 103 -9.72 -10.03 7.83
N ARG A 104 -9.83 -9.09 6.89
CA ARG A 104 -8.72 -8.63 6.03
C ARG A 104 -7.87 -7.60 6.76
N GLY A 105 -8.47 -6.52 7.28
CA GLY A 105 -7.75 -5.43 7.95
C GLY A 105 -7.13 -5.86 9.28
N ALA A 106 -7.82 -6.70 10.06
CA ALA A 106 -7.38 -7.22 11.36
C ALA A 106 -6.17 -8.17 11.29
N ARG A 107 -5.63 -8.44 10.10
CA ARG A 107 -4.39 -9.21 9.90
C ARG A 107 -3.27 -8.41 9.22
N MET A 108 -3.37 -7.08 9.12
CA MET A 108 -2.31 -6.25 8.52
C MET A 108 -0.94 -6.46 9.19
N ALA A 109 -0.90 -6.63 10.52
CA ALA A 109 0.35 -6.88 11.22
C ALA A 109 0.93 -8.26 10.89
N GLU A 110 0.13 -9.33 10.95
CA GLU A 110 0.56 -10.68 10.55
C GLU A 110 0.97 -10.78 9.07
N MET A 111 0.36 -9.96 8.21
CA MET A 111 0.72 -9.82 6.80
C MET A 111 1.85 -8.81 6.57
N SER A 112 2.51 -8.32 7.63
CA SER A 112 3.75 -7.55 7.52
C SER A 112 4.95 -8.48 7.49
N TYR A 113 6.02 -8.05 6.82
CA TYR A 113 7.27 -8.80 6.76
C TYR A 113 7.97 -8.82 8.11
N SER A 114 8.34 -10.02 8.56
CA SER A 114 9.14 -10.24 9.75
C SER A 114 10.08 -11.40 9.56
N GLN A 115 11.38 -11.14 9.64
CA GLN A 115 12.39 -12.19 9.77
C GLN A 115 12.32 -12.86 11.16
N GLN A 116 12.04 -12.09 12.22
CA GLN A 116 12.01 -12.60 13.58
C GLN A 116 10.81 -13.51 13.85
N ARG A 117 9.67 -13.26 13.18
CA ARG A 117 8.46 -14.07 13.29
C ARG A 117 8.15 -14.91 12.05
N ASN A 118 9.04 -14.93 11.07
CA ASN A 118 8.90 -15.68 9.81
C ASN A 118 7.60 -15.40 9.05
N THR A 119 7.14 -14.15 9.05
CA THR A 119 5.92 -13.75 8.31
C THR A 119 6.28 -13.07 7.00
N GLN A 120 5.58 -13.46 5.92
CA GLN A 120 5.74 -12.92 4.57
C GLN A 120 7.16 -13.00 4.00
N LEU A 121 7.89 -14.09 4.26
CA LEU A 121 9.27 -14.28 3.78
C LEU A 121 9.39 -14.33 2.25
N GLN A 122 8.27 -14.53 1.55
CA GLN A 122 8.21 -14.48 0.09
C GLN A 122 8.25 -13.06 -0.50
N ARG A 123 8.29 -12.00 0.33
CA ARG A 123 8.39 -10.62 -0.16
C ARG A 123 9.75 -10.40 -0.83
N LEU A 124 9.75 -9.80 -2.02
CA LEU A 124 10.97 -9.45 -2.75
C LEU A 124 11.87 -8.53 -1.91
N THR A 125 13.16 -8.84 -1.86
CA THR A 125 14.19 -8.09 -1.13
C THR A 125 15.22 -7.46 -2.06
N ASP A 126 15.47 -8.08 -3.20
CA ASP A 126 16.52 -7.73 -4.15
C ASP A 126 15.96 -7.68 -5.57
N PRO A 127 16.46 -6.81 -6.45
CA PRO A 127 16.20 -6.89 -7.88
C PRO A 127 16.60 -8.25 -8.43
N LEU A 128 15.78 -8.81 -9.32
CA LEU A 128 16.03 -10.10 -9.96
C LEU A 128 16.11 -9.91 -11.47
N VAL A 129 17.15 -10.47 -12.09
CA VAL A 129 17.35 -10.48 -13.55
C VAL A 129 17.41 -11.93 -14.04
N TRP A 130 16.73 -12.22 -15.15
CA TRP A 130 16.84 -13.52 -15.81
C TRP A 130 18.16 -13.63 -16.55
N ARG A 131 19.06 -14.48 -16.05
CA ARG A 131 20.36 -14.78 -16.66
C ARG A 131 20.86 -16.14 -16.22
N TYR A 132 21.72 -16.77 -17.02
CA TYR A 132 22.28 -18.09 -16.72
C TYR A 132 21.21 -19.18 -16.47
N GLY A 133 20.06 -19.06 -17.15
CA GLY A 133 18.96 -20.03 -17.08
C GLY A 133 18.02 -19.89 -15.87
N GLN A 134 18.14 -18.84 -15.06
CA GLN A 134 17.28 -18.64 -13.89
C GLN A 134 17.17 -17.15 -13.47
N MET A 135 16.25 -16.84 -12.54
CA MET A 135 16.23 -15.53 -11.88
C MET A 135 17.39 -15.42 -10.90
N GLN A 136 18.21 -14.38 -11.03
CA GLN A 136 19.36 -14.14 -10.17
C GLN A 136 19.28 -12.78 -9.50
N PRO A 137 19.59 -12.68 -8.18
CA PRO A 137 19.68 -11.41 -7.51
C PRO A 137 20.80 -10.55 -8.09
N THR A 138 20.58 -9.24 -8.12
CA THR A 138 21.55 -8.26 -8.59
C THR A 138 21.39 -6.90 -7.91
N SER A 139 22.27 -5.95 -8.22
CA SER A 139 22.17 -4.58 -7.68
C SER A 139 21.06 -3.77 -8.38
N TRP A 140 20.62 -2.69 -7.74
CA TRP A 140 19.70 -1.75 -8.37
C TRP A 140 20.26 -1.16 -9.66
N ASP A 141 21.54 -0.80 -9.68
CA ASP A 141 22.18 -0.20 -10.86
C ASP A 141 22.17 -1.17 -12.06
N ASP A 142 22.49 -2.46 -11.85
CA ASP A 142 22.48 -3.47 -12.93
C ASP A 142 21.07 -3.70 -13.46
N ALA A 143 20.08 -3.86 -12.56
CA ALA A 143 18.70 -4.08 -12.97
C ALA A 143 18.11 -2.88 -13.71
N LEU A 144 18.33 -1.65 -13.20
CA LEU A 144 17.81 -0.44 -13.81
C LEU A 144 18.50 -0.09 -15.13
N ASP A 145 19.82 -0.30 -15.24
CA ASP A 145 20.56 -0.11 -16.49
C ASP A 145 20.04 -1.04 -17.59
N LEU A 146 19.82 -2.33 -17.27
CA LEU A 146 19.27 -3.29 -18.22
C LEU A 146 17.86 -2.87 -18.69
N VAL A 147 16.98 -2.53 -17.76
CA VAL A 147 15.61 -2.08 -18.07
C VAL A 147 15.66 -0.85 -18.98
N ALA A 148 16.43 0.18 -18.61
CA ALA A 148 16.53 1.42 -19.37
C ALA A 148 17.06 1.20 -20.79
N ARG A 149 18.13 0.40 -20.96
CA ARG A 149 18.72 0.14 -22.29
C ARG A 149 17.77 -0.60 -23.21
N VAL A 150 17.09 -1.63 -22.71
CA VAL A 150 16.14 -2.40 -23.52
C VAL A 150 14.95 -1.53 -23.90
N THR A 151 14.39 -0.77 -22.95
CA THR A 151 13.27 0.13 -23.22
C THR A 151 13.64 1.19 -24.27
N VAL A 152 14.80 1.86 -24.12
CA VAL A 152 15.26 2.86 -25.09
C VAL A 152 15.53 2.24 -26.47
N ALA A 153 16.09 1.04 -26.53
CA ALA A 153 16.32 0.35 -27.81
C ALA A 153 14.99 0.05 -28.53
N VAL A 154 13.97 -0.41 -27.81
CA VAL A 154 12.62 -0.64 -28.37
C VAL A 154 12.00 0.68 -28.82
N MET A 155 12.09 1.75 -28.02
CA MET A 155 11.57 3.06 -28.41
C MET A 155 12.24 3.61 -29.68
N ASN A 156 13.55 3.41 -29.83
CA ASN A 156 14.28 3.86 -31.02
C ASN A 156 13.90 3.09 -32.29
N ASP A 157 13.51 1.82 -32.18
CA ASP A 157 13.17 0.96 -33.33
C ASP A 157 11.67 1.01 -33.69
N MET A 158 10.80 1.02 -32.67
CA MET A 158 9.36 0.84 -32.81
C MET A 158 8.54 2.07 -32.39
N GLY A 159 9.17 3.14 -31.91
CA GLY A 159 8.49 4.26 -31.26
C GLY A 159 7.96 3.90 -29.87
N GLU A 160 7.30 4.86 -29.22
CA GLU A 160 6.75 4.67 -27.86
C GLU A 160 5.68 3.57 -27.81
N ASP A 161 4.91 3.38 -28.89
CA ASP A 161 3.88 2.34 -29.02
C ASP A 161 4.46 0.91 -28.96
N GLY A 162 5.79 0.75 -29.11
CA GLY A 162 6.49 -0.52 -28.88
C GLY A 162 6.64 -0.89 -27.40
N VAL A 163 6.44 0.06 -26.47
CA VAL A 163 6.58 -0.14 -25.02
C VAL A 163 5.21 -0.29 -24.37
N PHE A 164 4.96 -1.47 -23.80
CA PHE A 164 3.70 -1.76 -23.12
C PHE A 164 3.82 -1.55 -21.61
N VAL A 165 2.79 -0.91 -21.03
CA VAL A 165 2.73 -0.67 -19.59
C VAL A 165 1.38 -1.10 -19.05
N SER A 166 1.42 -1.96 -18.03
CA SER A 166 0.29 -2.30 -17.18
C SER A 166 0.58 -1.78 -15.79
N ALA A 167 -0.18 -0.79 -15.35
CA ALA A 167 0.00 -0.11 -14.07
C ALA A 167 -1.32 -0.10 -13.29
N PHE A 168 -1.23 -0.07 -11.97
CA PHE A 168 -2.38 0.19 -11.11
C PHE A 168 -2.85 1.64 -11.28
N ASP A 169 -4.15 1.86 -11.08
CA ASP A 169 -4.77 3.20 -11.06
C ASP A 169 -5.61 3.45 -9.79
N HIS A 170 -5.46 2.56 -8.80
CA HIS A 170 -6.27 2.54 -7.58
C HIS A 170 -5.58 3.21 -6.36
N GLY A 171 -6.34 3.38 -5.27
CA GLY A 171 -5.82 3.82 -3.97
C GLY A 171 -5.32 2.67 -3.08
N GLY A 172 -4.90 2.97 -1.84
CA GLY A 172 -4.51 1.95 -0.86
C GLY A 172 -3.15 1.29 -1.15
N ALA A 173 -2.92 0.10 -0.59
CA ALA A 173 -1.64 -0.59 -0.77
C ALA A 173 -1.46 -1.06 -2.22
N GLY A 174 -0.28 -0.78 -2.79
CA GLY A 174 -0.01 -1.00 -4.20
C GLY A 174 -0.53 0.11 -5.12
N GLY A 175 -1.05 1.21 -4.56
CA GLY A 175 -1.50 2.38 -5.31
C GLY A 175 -1.32 3.66 -4.50
N GLY A 176 -2.29 4.57 -4.56
CA GLY A 176 -2.26 5.84 -3.84
C GLY A 176 -1.72 7.00 -4.68
N TYR A 177 -1.91 8.23 -4.20
CA TYR A 177 -1.62 9.43 -4.97
C TYR A 177 -0.14 9.54 -5.36
N GLU A 178 0.76 9.22 -4.44
CA GLU A 178 2.21 9.32 -4.64
C GLU A 178 2.65 8.38 -5.76
N ASN A 179 2.19 7.12 -5.70
CA ASN A 179 2.58 6.10 -6.65
C ASN A 179 1.91 6.29 -8.01
N THR A 180 0.64 6.71 -8.02
CA THR A 180 -0.08 6.98 -9.27
C THR A 180 0.49 8.19 -10.00
N LEU A 181 0.84 9.26 -9.26
CA LEU A 181 1.55 10.40 -9.81
C LEU A 181 2.93 10.00 -10.35
N GLY A 182 3.68 9.19 -9.61
CA GLY A 182 5.03 8.75 -9.98
C GLY A 182 5.06 8.02 -11.33
N HIS A 183 4.25 6.98 -11.51
CA HIS A 183 4.23 6.28 -12.81
C HIS A 183 3.63 7.15 -13.91
N ARG A 184 2.62 7.98 -13.60
CA ARG A 184 2.02 8.88 -14.59
C ARG A 184 3.06 9.87 -15.14
N GLN A 185 3.89 10.44 -14.27
CA GLN A 185 4.92 11.38 -14.68
C GLN A 185 6.03 10.71 -15.50
N ALA A 186 6.34 9.45 -15.20
CA ALA A 186 7.30 8.66 -15.98
C ALA A 186 6.78 8.33 -17.39
N LEU A 187 5.47 8.17 -17.57
CA LEU A 187 4.84 7.70 -18.82
C LEU A 187 4.26 8.81 -19.69
N LEU A 188 3.67 9.84 -19.08
CA LEU A 188 2.88 10.87 -19.78
C LEU A 188 3.61 12.21 -19.81
N ARG A 189 4.93 12.20 -19.96
CA ARG A 189 5.67 13.45 -20.11
C ARG A 189 5.15 14.14 -21.37
N ARG A 190 4.43 15.25 -21.21
CA ARG A 190 3.99 16.05 -22.35
C ARG A 190 5.26 16.46 -23.10
N HIS A 191 5.35 16.08 -24.37
CA HIS A 191 6.15 16.81 -25.34
C HIS A 191 5.54 18.21 -25.46
N GLU A 192 5.87 19.11 -24.52
CA GLU A 192 5.73 20.55 -24.74
C GLU A 192 6.83 20.98 -25.71
N GLY A 193 6.66 20.68 -27.01
CA GLY A 193 7.66 21.09 -28.00
C GLY A 193 7.60 20.53 -29.42
N GLU A 194 6.73 19.57 -29.76
CA GLU A 194 6.60 19.12 -31.16
C GLU A 194 5.25 19.54 -31.75
N GLU A 195 5.26 20.69 -32.43
CA GLU A 195 4.30 20.94 -33.51
C GLU A 195 4.57 19.89 -34.60
N HIS A 196 3.65 18.93 -34.72
CA HIS A 196 3.65 17.99 -35.83
C HIS A 196 3.23 18.73 -37.11
N PRO A 197 4.05 18.80 -38.17
CA PRO A 197 3.63 19.43 -39.41
C PRO A 197 2.59 18.54 -40.11
N ASP A 198 1.42 19.13 -40.35
CA ASP A 198 0.40 18.72 -41.31
C ASP A 198 -0.05 17.25 -41.32
N SER A 199 -0.99 16.91 -40.42
CA SER A 199 -2.04 15.96 -40.81
C SER A 199 -3.11 16.74 -41.58
N GLN A 200 -2.96 16.77 -42.91
CA GLN A 200 -4.03 17.27 -43.78
C GLN A 200 -5.31 16.48 -43.50
N SER A 201 -6.31 17.20 -43.01
CA SER A 201 -7.65 16.73 -42.76
C SER A 201 -8.32 16.27 -44.06
N SER A 202 -8.45 14.96 -44.27
CA SER A 202 -9.49 14.43 -45.16
C SER A 202 -10.78 14.23 -44.36
N GLY A 203 -11.31 15.32 -43.80
CA GLY A 203 -12.62 15.36 -43.16
C GLY A 203 -13.66 15.80 -44.17
N VAL A 204 -14.44 14.86 -44.68
CA VAL A 204 -15.65 15.13 -45.47
C VAL A 204 -16.61 15.97 -44.61
N GLN A 205 -16.77 17.23 -44.97
CA GLN A 205 -17.65 18.17 -44.30
C GLN A 205 -19.09 17.92 -44.80
N LEU A 206 -19.83 17.06 -44.12
CA LEU A 206 -21.27 16.92 -44.33
C LEU A 206 -21.98 18.15 -43.75
N GLY A 207 -22.16 19.16 -44.60
CA GLY A 207 -22.96 20.34 -44.27
C GLY A 207 -24.44 19.97 -44.08
N SER A 208 -24.97 20.20 -42.88
CA SER A 208 -26.42 20.18 -42.65
C SER A 208 -27.07 21.42 -43.31
N PRO A 209 -28.18 21.27 -44.05
CA PRO A 209 -28.87 22.42 -44.64
C PRO A 209 -29.47 23.32 -43.55
N ARG A 210 -29.08 24.59 -43.53
CA ARG A 210 -29.73 25.64 -42.72
C ARG A 210 -31.13 25.91 -43.28
N HIS A 211 -32.17 25.74 -42.46
CA HIS A 211 -33.51 26.22 -42.76
C HIS A 211 -33.53 27.76 -42.85
N PRO A 212 -34.18 28.37 -43.88
CA PRO A 212 -34.37 29.81 -43.92
C PRO A 212 -35.46 30.23 -42.92
N ARG A 213 -35.09 31.07 -41.95
CA ARG A 213 -36.05 31.88 -41.19
C ARG A 213 -36.52 33.03 -42.09
N HIS A 214 -37.73 32.95 -42.62
CA HIS A 214 -38.42 34.13 -43.14
C HIS A 214 -38.98 34.95 -41.98
N GLY A 215 -38.59 36.22 -41.93
CA GLY A 215 -39.14 37.21 -41.02
C GLY A 215 -40.33 37.94 -41.64
N ARG A 216 -41.36 38.09 -40.79
CA ARG A 216 -42.31 39.20 -40.62
C ARG A 216 -43.14 39.70 -41.82
N GLY A 217 -44.46 39.54 -41.64
CA GLY A 217 -45.56 40.25 -42.26
C GLY A 217 -46.82 39.91 -41.48
#